data_AF-A0A0S2DPL9-F1
#
_entry.id   AF-A0A0S2DPL9-F1
#
_cell.length_a   1.000
_cell.length_b   1.000
_cell.length_c   1.000
_cell.angle_alpha   90.00
_cell.angle_beta   90.00
_cell.angle_gamma   90.00
#
_symmetry.space_group_name_H-M   'P 1'
#
loop_
_entity.id
_entity.type
_entity.pdbx_description
1 polymer ?
#
loop_
_entity_poly.entity_id
_entity_poly.type
_entity_poly.pdbx_seq_one_letter_code
_entity_poly.pdbx_strand_id
1 'polypeptide(L)'
;MAPDGSPDQTARRRRRAFYRWLLAYPLAALALTVYYTATSARTDMGEFLLLIVIVIVVASAIPVAALIDGARCRAIGPALGGCLLGILPALLVFAGIDAYDRARFKHSLQVQRDRMAALIEASARGDRAGVRAAMTPLESAYGPGHALCLIGGAGKSDDWVLPEPDGGAVRVSSERLFDAAEALMQGRTREQRQTVLGALLVRLSERQETVAVLPRWLRLWRGTDADATARALEFAQPREAQSAGDCFLENDTDLARIVADTWHDEGLRAWIAAGYDFSSEQAPLALDGVRSQAGLDALAATGLEMGPLMLRADSHGDALNRLATRLPQRLDDSDAPEALADLVDGYLRAGARLDRAAFGKTPCETFVDGERYQANIRNATPAPAREAAAQRIRLSLCPQGRPPVATSSSTDAHQDRLNAAVEAAQREGRGEGGEDSGDTDPTP
;
A
#
# COMPACT_ATOMS: atom_id res chain seq x y z
N MET A 1 -64.95 -3.18 -50.71
CA MET A 1 -63.54 -2.76 -50.58
C MET A 1 -62.73 -3.96 -50.11
N ALA A 2 -62.17 -4.72 -51.06
CA ALA A 2 -61.29 -5.85 -50.78
C ALA A 2 -59.83 -5.37 -50.88
N PRO A 3 -58.93 -5.74 -49.96
CA PRO A 3 -57.52 -5.39 -50.09
C PRO A 3 -56.81 -6.42 -50.96
N ASP A 4 -56.62 -6.10 -52.24
CA ASP A 4 -55.74 -6.84 -53.15
C ASP A 4 -54.27 -6.55 -52.81
N GLY A 5 -53.68 -7.44 -52.01
CA GLY A 5 -52.24 -7.59 -51.90
C GLY A 5 -51.84 -8.91 -52.52
N SER A 6 -51.28 -8.90 -53.74
CA SER A 6 -50.77 -10.11 -54.38
C SER A 6 -49.78 -10.84 -53.44
N PRO A 7 -49.85 -12.18 -53.33
CA PRO A 7 -49.05 -12.95 -52.37
C PRO A 7 -47.53 -12.71 -52.53
N ASP A 8 -47.09 -12.35 -53.73
CA ASP A 8 -45.69 -12.06 -54.06
C ASP A 8 -45.18 -10.73 -53.46
N GLN A 9 -46.03 -9.71 -53.32
CA GLN A 9 -45.66 -8.45 -52.66
C GLN A 9 -45.51 -8.61 -51.14
N THR A 10 -46.39 -9.42 -50.53
CA THR A 10 -46.38 -9.70 -49.09
C THR A 10 -45.15 -10.52 -48.70
N ALA A 11 -44.75 -11.49 -49.52
CA ALA A 11 -43.54 -12.29 -49.33
C ALA A 11 -42.25 -11.45 -49.45
N ARG A 12 -42.16 -10.54 -50.44
CA ARG A 12 -41.02 -9.62 -50.60
C ARG A 12 -40.88 -8.65 -49.41
N ARG A 13 -41.99 -8.12 -48.90
CA ARG A 13 -41.98 -7.24 -47.70
C ARG A 13 -41.49 -7.97 -46.45
N ARG A 14 -41.93 -9.21 -46.23
CA ARG A 14 -41.49 -10.06 -45.11
C ARG A 14 -39.99 -10.37 -45.16
N ARG A 15 -39.45 -10.71 -46.33
CA ARG A 15 -38.00 -10.95 -46.52
C ARG A 15 -37.16 -9.69 -46.26
N ARG A 16 -37.58 -8.52 -46.76
CA ARG A 16 -36.87 -7.25 -46.52
C ARG A 16 -36.85 -6.86 -45.05
N ALA A 17 -37.96 -7.04 -44.34
CA ALA A 17 -38.03 -6.80 -42.89
C ALA A 17 -37.08 -7.73 -42.11
N PHE A 18 -37.06 -9.02 -42.46
CA PHE A 18 -36.15 -10.00 -41.85
C PHE A 18 -34.68 -9.62 -42.03
N TYR A 19 -34.21 -9.37 -43.26
CA TYR A 19 -32.80 -9.04 -43.51
C TYR A 19 -32.36 -7.70 -42.91
N ARG A 20 -33.26 -6.70 -42.88
CA ARG A 20 -32.98 -5.40 -42.25
C ARG A 20 -32.72 -5.54 -40.74
N TRP A 21 -33.54 -6.32 -40.05
CA TRP A 21 -33.39 -6.53 -38.61
C TRP A 21 -32.33 -7.56 -38.24
N LEU A 22 -32.02 -8.50 -39.15
CA LEU A 22 -30.87 -9.40 -39.06
C LEU A 22 -29.53 -8.65 -38.99
N LEU A 23 -29.41 -7.55 -39.72
CA LEU A 23 -28.19 -6.74 -39.78
C LEU A 23 -28.14 -5.60 -38.75
N ALA A 24 -29.27 -5.24 -38.14
CA ALA A 24 -29.35 -4.12 -37.20
C ALA A 24 -28.49 -4.35 -35.93
N TYR A 25 -28.59 -5.53 -35.33
CA TYR A 25 -27.79 -5.92 -34.15
C TYR A 25 -26.29 -5.97 -34.41
N PRO A 26 -25.78 -6.67 -35.45
CA PRO A 26 -24.33 -6.75 -35.69
C PRO A 26 -23.74 -5.39 -36.08
N LEU A 27 -24.45 -4.53 -36.79
CA LEU A 27 -23.98 -3.17 -37.10
C LEU A 27 -23.97 -2.26 -35.86
N ALA A 28 -25.00 -2.33 -35.02
CA ALA A 28 -25.04 -1.60 -33.76
C ALA A 28 -23.95 -2.07 -32.79
N ALA A 29 -23.73 -3.38 -32.70
CA ALA A 29 -22.64 -3.97 -31.91
C ALA A 29 -21.28 -3.48 -32.43
N LEU A 30 -21.03 -3.55 -33.73
CA LEU A 30 -19.78 -3.09 -34.34
C LEU A 30 -19.54 -1.59 -34.11
N ALA A 31 -20.56 -0.75 -34.27
CA ALA A 31 -20.45 0.69 -34.03
C ALA A 31 -20.14 1.00 -32.55
N LEU A 32 -20.79 0.29 -31.63
CA LEU A 32 -20.58 0.43 -30.19
C LEU A 32 -19.17 -0.03 -29.78
N THR A 33 -18.65 -1.08 -30.40
CA THR A 33 -17.28 -1.53 -30.14
C THR A 33 -16.24 -0.58 -30.72
N VAL A 34 -16.43 -0.05 -31.94
CA VAL A 34 -15.54 0.97 -32.50
C VAL A 34 -15.53 2.20 -31.59
N TYR A 35 -16.68 2.61 -31.07
CA TYR A 35 -16.76 3.67 -30.06
C TYR A 35 -15.99 3.31 -28.78
N TYR A 36 -16.18 2.11 -28.24
CA TYR A 36 -15.49 1.63 -27.03
C TYR A 36 -13.96 1.63 -27.20
N THR A 37 -13.43 1.07 -28.29
CA THR A 37 -11.98 1.04 -28.55
C THR A 37 -11.37 2.43 -28.75
N ALA A 38 -12.15 3.41 -29.22
CA ALA A 38 -11.71 4.79 -29.40
C ALA A 38 -11.70 5.59 -28.09
N THR A 39 -12.55 5.23 -27.12
CA THR A 39 -12.72 5.97 -25.86
C THR A 39 -12.04 5.31 -24.67
N SER A 40 -11.90 3.98 -24.64
CA SER A 40 -11.34 3.21 -23.50
C SER A 40 -9.87 3.47 -23.21
N ALA A 41 -9.14 4.11 -24.12
CA ALA A 41 -7.76 4.55 -23.86
C ALA A 41 -7.66 5.70 -22.83
N ARG A 42 -8.77 6.23 -22.30
CA ARG A 42 -8.78 7.42 -21.42
C ARG A 42 -9.69 7.37 -20.18
N THR A 43 -10.46 6.31 -19.93
CA THR A 43 -11.66 6.45 -19.09
C THR A 43 -11.47 5.99 -17.64
N ASP A 44 -11.72 6.92 -16.71
CA ASP A 44 -11.94 6.67 -15.27
C ASP A 44 -13.20 5.83 -15.00
N MET A 45 -13.28 5.22 -13.81
CA MET A 45 -14.33 4.29 -13.37
C MET A 45 -15.78 4.79 -13.57
N GLY A 46 -16.00 6.12 -13.59
CA GLY A 46 -17.31 6.74 -13.84
C GLY A 46 -17.80 6.65 -15.30
N GLU A 47 -16.90 6.67 -16.29
CA GLU A 47 -17.27 6.55 -17.70
C GLU A 47 -17.57 5.09 -18.10
N PHE A 48 -17.02 4.12 -17.37
CA PHE A 48 -17.32 2.70 -17.54
C PHE A 48 -18.79 2.37 -17.23
N LEU A 49 -19.36 2.99 -16.19
CA LEU A 49 -20.79 2.85 -15.85
C LEU A 49 -21.71 3.47 -16.91
N LEU A 50 -21.34 4.62 -17.47
CA LEU A 50 -22.08 5.26 -18.56
C LEU A 50 -22.13 4.37 -19.81
N LEU A 51 -21.01 3.71 -20.13
CA LEU A 51 -20.90 2.76 -21.23
C LEU A 51 -21.82 1.54 -21.05
N ILE A 52 -21.89 0.98 -19.84
CA ILE A 52 -22.82 -0.12 -19.52
C ILE A 52 -24.28 0.32 -19.75
N VAL A 53 -24.65 1.53 -19.32
CA VAL A 53 -25.99 2.08 -19.53
C VAL A 53 -26.30 2.25 -21.02
N ILE A 54 -25.36 2.77 -21.81
CA ILE A 54 -25.52 2.93 -23.27
C ILE A 54 -25.73 1.58 -23.95
N VAL A 55 -24.95 0.55 -23.58
CA VAL A 55 -25.10 -0.81 -24.11
C VAL A 55 -26.51 -1.35 -23.84
N ILE A 56 -27.00 -1.22 -22.60
CA ILE A 56 -28.33 -1.69 -22.19
C ILE A 56 -29.42 -0.94 -22.96
N VAL A 57 -29.30 0.38 -23.11
CA VAL A 57 -30.27 1.21 -23.84
C VAL A 57 -30.31 0.86 -25.33
N VAL A 58 -29.15 0.67 -25.98
CA VAL A 58 -29.09 0.27 -27.40
C VAL A 58 -29.64 -1.15 -27.59
N ALA A 59 -29.28 -2.09 -26.71
CA ALA A 59 -29.74 -3.47 -26.78
C ALA A 59 -31.26 -3.61 -26.58
N SER A 60 -31.87 -2.73 -25.78
CA SER A 60 -33.31 -2.71 -25.51
C SER A 60 -34.12 -1.89 -26.53
N ALA A 61 -33.52 -0.90 -27.19
CA ALA A 61 -34.19 -0.10 -28.21
C ALA A 61 -34.42 -0.88 -29.54
N ILE A 62 -33.53 -1.80 -29.91
CA ILE A 62 -33.60 -2.54 -31.18
C ILE A 62 -34.82 -3.48 -31.26
N PRO A 63 -35.16 -4.29 -30.23
CA PRO A 63 -36.37 -5.12 -30.24
C PRO A 63 -37.65 -4.29 -30.27
N VAL A 64 -37.67 -3.16 -29.54
CA VAL A 64 -38.82 -2.25 -29.52
C VAL A 64 -39.04 -1.63 -30.90
N ALA A 65 -37.98 -1.18 -31.56
CA ALA A 65 -38.06 -0.64 -32.91
C ALA A 65 -38.48 -1.71 -33.94
N ALA A 66 -38.01 -2.96 -33.79
CA ALA A 66 -38.40 -4.09 -34.63
C ALA A 66 -39.87 -4.48 -34.45
N LEU A 67 -40.39 -4.41 -33.23
CA LEU A 67 -41.82 -4.61 -32.93
C LEU A 67 -42.68 -3.52 -33.58
N ILE A 68 -42.30 -2.25 -33.45
CA ILE A 68 -43.03 -1.12 -34.03
C ILE A 68 -43.05 -1.19 -35.56
N ASP A 69 -41.90 -1.46 -36.18
CA ASP A 69 -41.77 -1.59 -37.64
C ASP A 69 -42.44 -2.86 -38.17
N GLY A 70 -42.31 -3.99 -37.45
CA GLY A 70 -43.01 -5.24 -37.74
C GLY A 70 -44.53 -5.10 -37.68
N ALA A 71 -45.06 -4.33 -36.72
CA ALA A 71 -46.48 -4.01 -36.60
C ALA A 71 -46.95 -3.12 -37.76
N ARG A 72 -46.20 -2.07 -38.09
CA ARG A 72 -46.50 -1.17 -39.24
C ARG A 72 -46.50 -1.90 -40.58
N CYS A 73 -45.63 -2.91 -40.74
CA CYS A 73 -45.47 -3.66 -41.99
C CYS A 73 -46.27 -4.99 -42.04
N ARG A 74 -47.08 -5.32 -41.01
CA ARG A 74 -47.78 -6.62 -40.87
C ARG A 74 -46.83 -7.83 -41.03
N ALA A 75 -45.63 -7.71 -40.48
CA ALA A 75 -44.53 -8.68 -40.59
C ALA A 75 -43.78 -8.87 -39.26
N ILE A 76 -44.51 -8.90 -38.14
CA ILE A 76 -43.96 -9.02 -36.78
C ILE A 76 -43.08 -10.28 -36.65
N GLY A 77 -43.56 -11.45 -37.07
CA GLY A 77 -42.82 -12.72 -36.98
C GLY A 77 -41.45 -12.67 -37.69
N PRO A 78 -41.39 -12.26 -38.98
CA PRO A 78 -40.12 -12.08 -39.68
C PRO A 78 -39.20 -11.00 -39.09
N ALA A 79 -39.73 -9.90 -38.53
CA ALA A 79 -38.92 -8.87 -37.89
C ALA A 79 -38.28 -9.38 -36.58
N LEU A 80 -39.05 -10.06 -35.73
CA LEU A 80 -38.55 -10.69 -34.51
C LEU A 80 -37.58 -11.84 -34.81
N GLY A 81 -37.88 -12.66 -35.83
CA GLY A 81 -36.98 -13.72 -36.27
C GLY A 81 -35.65 -13.18 -36.82
N GLY A 82 -35.68 -12.06 -37.53
CA GLY A 82 -34.48 -11.34 -37.97
C GLY A 82 -33.69 -10.79 -36.79
N CYS A 83 -34.34 -10.15 -35.82
CA CYS A 83 -33.69 -9.67 -34.60
C CYS A 83 -33.03 -10.80 -33.79
N LEU A 84 -33.74 -11.90 -33.55
CA LEU A 84 -33.23 -13.03 -32.77
C LEU A 84 -32.06 -13.71 -33.46
N LEU A 85 -32.13 -13.93 -34.78
CA LEU A 85 -31.01 -14.49 -35.54
C LEU A 85 -29.86 -13.50 -35.69
N GLY A 86 -30.11 -12.19 -35.62
CA GLY A 86 -29.10 -11.13 -35.64
C GLY A 86 -28.26 -11.06 -34.36
N ILE A 87 -28.70 -11.70 -33.27
CA ILE A 87 -27.92 -11.83 -32.03
C ILE A 87 -26.69 -12.72 -32.26
N LEU A 88 -26.81 -13.81 -33.04
CA LEU A 88 -25.71 -14.73 -33.30
C LEU A 88 -24.47 -14.06 -33.95
N PRO A 89 -24.58 -13.31 -35.07
CA PRO A 89 -23.45 -12.59 -35.62
C PRO A 89 -22.96 -11.47 -34.69
N ALA A 90 -23.83 -10.85 -33.89
CA ALA A 90 -23.40 -9.87 -32.90
C ALA A 90 -22.53 -10.51 -31.78
N LEU A 91 -22.88 -11.71 -31.31
CA LEU A 91 -22.07 -12.49 -30.37
C LEU A 91 -20.72 -12.89 -30.97
N LEU A 92 -20.67 -13.27 -32.24
CA LEU A 92 -19.41 -13.58 -32.94
C LEU A 92 -18.51 -12.35 -33.07
N VAL A 93 -19.08 -11.19 -33.40
CA VAL A 93 -18.36 -9.90 -33.45
C VAL A 93 -17.78 -9.58 -32.07
N PHE A 94 -18.59 -9.68 -31.01
CA PHE A 94 -18.14 -9.44 -29.64
C PHE A 94 -17.02 -10.40 -29.22
N ALA A 95 -17.18 -11.71 -29.47
CA ALA A 95 -16.15 -12.71 -29.14
C ALA A 95 -14.83 -12.47 -29.89
N GLY A 96 -14.91 -12.02 -31.15
CA GLY A 96 -13.73 -11.67 -31.95
C GLY A 96 -12.97 -10.46 -31.40
N ILE A 97 -13.70 -9.41 -30.98
CA ILE A 97 -13.11 -8.21 -30.37
C ILE A 97 -12.52 -8.54 -29.00
N ASP A 98 -13.27 -9.22 -28.15
CA ASP A 98 -12.78 -9.60 -26.81
C ASP A 98 -11.52 -10.49 -26.91
N ALA A 99 -11.48 -11.42 -27.89
CA ALA A 99 -10.26 -12.18 -28.17
C ALA A 99 -9.11 -11.28 -28.68
N TYR A 100 -9.39 -10.30 -29.54
CA TYR A 100 -8.40 -9.35 -30.03
C TYR A 100 -7.86 -8.43 -28.93
N ASP A 101 -8.73 -7.87 -28.09
CA ASP A 101 -8.35 -7.01 -26.97
C ASP A 101 -7.55 -7.80 -25.94
N ARG A 102 -7.96 -9.02 -25.61
CA ARG A 102 -7.17 -9.93 -24.77
C ARG A 102 -5.81 -10.25 -25.38
N ALA A 103 -5.73 -10.49 -26.68
CA ALA A 103 -4.46 -10.75 -27.37
C ALA A 103 -3.56 -9.51 -27.39
N ARG A 104 -4.12 -8.32 -27.65
CA ARG A 104 -3.40 -7.05 -27.63
C ARG A 104 -2.86 -6.74 -26.24
N PHE A 105 -3.70 -6.88 -25.21
CA PHE A 105 -3.31 -6.69 -23.82
C PHE A 105 -2.19 -7.66 -23.41
N LYS A 106 -2.34 -8.95 -23.72
CA LYS A 106 -1.29 -9.96 -23.49
C LYS A 106 0.01 -9.63 -24.22
N HIS A 107 -0.08 -9.15 -25.46
CA HIS A 107 1.10 -8.77 -26.22
C HIS A 107 1.80 -7.54 -25.61
N SER A 108 1.05 -6.49 -25.26
CA SER A 108 1.64 -5.32 -24.60
C SER A 108 2.25 -5.66 -23.25
N LEU A 109 1.60 -6.55 -22.49
CA LEU A 109 2.09 -7.06 -21.22
C LEU A 109 3.42 -7.81 -21.41
N GLN A 110 3.47 -8.73 -22.38
CA GLN A 110 4.66 -9.51 -22.68
C GLN A 110 5.83 -8.59 -23.08
N VAL A 111 5.58 -7.58 -23.91
CA VAL A 111 6.61 -6.61 -24.30
C VAL A 111 7.17 -5.87 -23.09
N GLN A 112 6.34 -5.50 -22.10
CA GLN A 112 6.83 -4.86 -20.88
C GLN A 112 7.61 -5.85 -20.00
N ARG A 113 7.14 -7.10 -19.87
CA ARG A 113 7.85 -8.17 -19.16
C ARG A 113 9.22 -8.44 -19.76
N ASP A 114 9.33 -8.54 -21.08
CA ASP A 114 10.59 -8.80 -21.79
C ASP A 114 11.59 -7.64 -21.58
N ARG A 115 11.11 -6.39 -21.61
CA ARG A 115 11.94 -5.21 -21.34
C ARG A 115 12.43 -5.18 -19.88
N MET A 116 11.55 -5.49 -18.94
CA MET A 116 11.89 -5.55 -17.52
C MET A 116 12.84 -6.72 -17.23
N ALA A 117 12.66 -7.87 -17.88
CA ALA A 117 13.56 -9.02 -17.78
C ALA A 117 14.98 -8.65 -18.22
N ALA A 118 15.14 -7.94 -19.33
CA ALA A 118 16.44 -7.47 -19.80
C ALA A 118 17.13 -6.53 -18.77
N LEU A 119 16.34 -5.64 -18.14
CA LEU A 119 16.84 -4.76 -17.09
C LEU A 119 17.25 -5.52 -15.82
N ILE A 120 16.45 -6.49 -15.37
CA ILE A 120 16.74 -7.35 -14.22
C ILE A 120 18.00 -8.18 -14.47
N GLU A 121 18.12 -8.77 -15.66
CA GLU A 121 19.26 -9.59 -16.03
C GLU A 121 20.56 -8.77 -16.12
N ALA A 122 20.51 -7.58 -16.72
CA ALA A 122 21.64 -6.65 -16.73
C ALA A 122 22.04 -6.22 -15.32
N SER A 123 21.06 -5.93 -14.45
CA SER A 123 21.29 -5.58 -13.05
C SER A 123 21.93 -6.73 -12.28
N ALA A 124 21.43 -7.96 -12.44
CA ALA A 124 21.97 -9.15 -11.78
C ALA A 124 23.42 -9.43 -12.18
N ARG A 125 23.77 -9.19 -13.46
CA ARG A 125 25.15 -9.29 -13.96
C ARG A 125 26.07 -8.15 -13.52
N GLY A 126 25.52 -7.05 -13.01
CA GLY A 126 26.29 -5.83 -12.73
C GLY A 126 26.73 -5.07 -13.98
N ASP A 127 26.03 -5.26 -15.10
CA ASP A 127 26.34 -4.58 -16.36
C ASP A 127 25.73 -3.18 -16.39
N ARG A 128 26.49 -2.17 -15.95
CA ARG A 128 26.06 -0.77 -15.91
C ARG A 128 25.72 -0.20 -17.29
N ALA A 129 26.33 -0.69 -18.37
CA ALA A 129 25.99 -0.24 -19.73
C ALA A 129 24.66 -0.88 -20.19
N GLY A 130 24.50 -2.18 -19.93
CA GLY A 130 23.26 -2.92 -20.17
C GLY A 130 22.07 -2.35 -19.40
N VAL A 131 22.24 -1.98 -18.12
CA VAL A 131 21.18 -1.34 -17.31
C VAL A 131 20.72 -0.03 -17.95
N ARG A 132 21.65 0.83 -18.39
CA ARG A 132 21.32 2.09 -19.05
C ARG A 132 20.62 1.87 -20.40
N ALA A 133 21.09 0.91 -21.19
CA ALA A 133 20.49 0.57 -22.48
C ALA A 133 19.08 -0.02 -22.32
N ALA A 134 18.87 -0.88 -21.31
CA ALA A 134 17.57 -1.48 -21.00
C ALA A 134 16.57 -0.44 -20.45
N MET A 135 17.05 0.65 -19.84
CA MET A 135 16.21 1.73 -19.34
C MET A 135 15.64 2.62 -20.46
N THR A 136 16.37 2.81 -21.56
CA THR A 136 15.92 3.67 -22.68
C THR A 136 14.51 3.36 -23.20
N PRO A 137 14.12 2.10 -23.48
CA PRO A 137 12.75 1.78 -23.91
C PRO A 137 11.70 1.81 -22.80
N LEU A 138 12.12 1.91 -21.53
CA LEU A 138 11.24 1.91 -20.36
C LEU A 138 10.96 3.32 -19.83
N GLU A 139 11.81 4.30 -20.14
CA GLU A 139 11.81 5.64 -19.54
C GLU A 139 10.48 6.39 -19.63
N SER A 140 9.74 6.25 -20.73
CA SER A 140 8.44 6.90 -20.91
C SER A 140 7.31 6.24 -20.10
N ALA A 141 7.48 4.98 -19.72
CA ALA A 141 6.48 4.19 -18.98
C ALA A 141 6.82 4.09 -17.49
N TYR A 142 8.11 4.01 -17.17
CA TYR A 142 8.66 3.86 -15.83
C TYR A 142 9.79 4.86 -15.67
N GLY A 143 9.70 5.73 -14.66
CA GLY A 143 10.86 6.54 -14.24
C GLY A 143 11.98 5.65 -13.69
N PRO A 144 13.23 6.17 -13.60
CA PRO A 144 14.37 5.39 -13.12
C PRO A 144 14.21 4.89 -11.67
N GLY A 145 13.51 5.65 -10.82
CA GLY A 145 13.20 5.21 -9.45
C GLY A 145 12.25 4.02 -9.42
N HIS A 146 11.19 4.05 -10.21
CA HIS A 146 10.20 3.00 -10.34
C HIS A 146 10.85 1.74 -10.92
N ALA A 147 11.70 1.89 -11.95
CA ALA A 147 12.48 0.79 -12.48
C ALA A 147 13.36 0.12 -11.40
N LEU A 148 14.09 0.90 -10.58
CA LEU A 148 14.87 0.34 -9.48
C LEU A 148 13.99 -0.33 -8.43
N CYS A 149 12.83 0.27 -8.12
CA CYS A 149 11.85 -0.34 -7.23
C CYS A 149 11.44 -1.73 -7.75
N LEU A 150 11.09 -1.87 -9.02
CA LEU A 150 10.71 -3.15 -9.63
C LEU A 150 11.87 -4.16 -9.61
N ILE A 151 13.10 -3.74 -9.96
CA ILE A 151 14.30 -4.59 -9.88
C ILE A 151 14.50 -5.14 -8.46
N GLY A 152 14.33 -4.31 -7.44
CA GLY A 152 14.51 -4.71 -6.04
C GLY A 152 13.49 -5.71 -5.52
N GLY A 153 12.27 -5.69 -6.07
CA GLY A 153 11.15 -6.58 -5.75
C GLY A 153 11.03 -7.83 -6.64
N ALA A 154 11.86 -7.96 -7.68
CA ALA A 154 11.85 -9.09 -8.59
C ALA A 154 12.01 -10.43 -7.85
N GLY A 155 11.08 -11.36 -8.10
CA GLY A 155 11.03 -12.66 -7.42
C GLY A 155 10.40 -12.67 -6.03
N LYS A 156 9.70 -11.59 -5.65
CA LYS A 156 8.83 -11.50 -4.46
C LYS A 156 7.47 -10.84 -4.73
N SER A 157 7.33 -10.04 -5.78
CA SER A 157 6.11 -9.26 -6.06
C SER A 157 5.22 -9.94 -7.10
N ASP A 158 3.90 -9.89 -6.86
CA ASP A 158 2.84 -10.28 -7.82
C ASP A 158 2.60 -9.20 -8.90
N ASP A 159 3.50 -8.23 -9.03
CA ASP A 159 3.39 -7.18 -10.03
C ASP A 159 3.35 -7.79 -11.44
N TRP A 160 2.29 -7.44 -12.17
CA TRP A 160 1.97 -7.96 -13.50
C TRP A 160 3.09 -7.70 -14.52
N VAL A 161 3.88 -6.64 -14.31
CA VAL A 161 5.00 -6.24 -15.19
C VAL A 161 6.23 -7.13 -14.99
N LEU A 162 6.40 -7.73 -13.82
CA LEU A 162 7.57 -8.55 -13.53
C LEU A 162 7.46 -9.90 -14.26
N PRO A 163 8.60 -10.50 -14.64
CA PRO A 163 8.61 -11.86 -15.19
C PRO A 163 7.94 -12.82 -14.21
N GLU A 164 7.09 -13.72 -14.72
CA GLU A 164 6.50 -14.78 -13.91
C GLU A 164 7.63 -15.58 -13.23
N PRO A 165 7.49 -15.90 -11.93
CA PRO A 165 8.52 -16.54 -11.14
C PRO A 165 8.66 -18.04 -11.49
N ASP A 166 8.91 -18.34 -12.76
CA ASP A 166 8.98 -19.70 -13.27
C ASP A 166 10.39 -20.24 -13.04
N GLY A 167 10.62 -20.86 -11.87
CA GLY A 167 11.75 -21.77 -11.66
C GLY A 167 13.09 -21.15 -11.23
N GLY A 168 13.07 -20.02 -10.52
CA GLY A 168 14.26 -19.43 -9.90
C GLY A 168 14.44 -17.97 -10.27
N ALA A 169 13.49 -17.12 -9.85
CA ALA A 169 13.54 -15.69 -10.11
C ALA A 169 14.93 -15.11 -9.75
N VAL A 170 15.56 -14.45 -10.72
CA VAL A 170 16.88 -13.84 -10.56
C VAL A 170 16.76 -12.70 -9.54
N ARG A 171 17.07 -13.01 -8.28
CA ARG A 171 17.14 -12.00 -7.23
C ARG A 171 18.43 -11.21 -7.40
N VAL A 172 18.29 -9.93 -7.72
CA VAL A 172 19.41 -9.00 -7.77
C VAL A 172 19.93 -8.81 -6.34
N SER A 173 21.20 -9.12 -6.08
CA SER A 173 21.81 -8.92 -4.76
C SER A 173 21.88 -7.43 -4.40
N SER A 174 22.03 -7.11 -3.11
CA SER A 174 22.05 -5.72 -2.66
C SER A 174 23.26 -4.93 -3.19
N GLU A 175 24.41 -5.59 -3.36
CA GLU A 175 25.56 -5.00 -4.06
C GLU A 175 25.22 -4.63 -5.51
N ARG A 176 24.51 -5.53 -6.22
CA ARG A 176 24.06 -5.29 -7.59
C ARG A 176 22.96 -4.24 -7.69
N LEU A 177 22.14 -4.07 -6.66
CA LEU A 177 21.21 -2.94 -6.58
C LEU A 177 21.92 -1.60 -6.49
N PHE A 178 23.04 -1.50 -5.75
CA PHE A 178 23.86 -0.29 -5.76
C PHE A 178 24.46 -0.01 -7.15
N ASP A 179 24.99 -1.04 -7.83
CA ASP A 179 25.53 -0.89 -9.19
C ASP A 179 24.45 -0.41 -10.18
N ALA A 180 23.24 -0.98 -10.08
CA ALA A 180 22.10 -0.59 -10.90
C ALA A 180 21.65 0.84 -10.59
N ALA A 181 21.55 1.22 -9.31
CA ALA A 181 21.20 2.57 -8.90
C ALA A 181 22.21 3.61 -9.44
N GLU A 182 23.52 3.36 -9.29
CA GLU A 182 24.57 4.22 -9.85
C GLU A 182 24.44 4.36 -11.38
N ALA A 183 24.14 3.27 -12.09
CA ALA A 183 23.94 3.30 -13.53
C ALA A 183 22.69 4.11 -13.93
N LEU A 184 21.58 3.94 -13.20
CA LEU A 184 20.32 4.65 -13.44
C LEU A 184 20.42 6.16 -13.12
N MET A 185 21.27 6.54 -12.18
CA MET A 185 21.52 7.95 -11.81
C MET A 185 22.36 8.73 -12.84
N GLN A 186 23.10 8.05 -13.71
CA GLN A 186 24.06 8.71 -14.60
C GLN A 186 23.36 9.61 -15.64
N GLY A 187 23.78 10.88 -15.72
CA GLY A 187 23.23 11.85 -16.67
C GLY A 187 21.81 12.33 -16.32
N ARG A 188 21.32 12.04 -15.11
CA ARG A 188 19.97 12.40 -14.64
C ARG A 188 19.98 13.68 -13.81
N THR A 189 18.80 14.29 -13.68
CA THR A 189 18.61 15.47 -12.83
C THR A 189 18.80 15.13 -11.35
N ARG A 190 18.86 16.14 -10.47
CA ARG A 190 19.00 15.90 -9.02
C ARG A 190 17.81 15.13 -8.47
N GLU A 191 16.60 15.52 -8.88
CA GLU A 191 15.31 14.96 -8.46
C GLU A 191 15.27 13.47 -8.82
N GLN A 192 15.56 13.13 -10.08
CA GLN A 192 15.57 11.74 -10.55
C GLN A 192 16.60 10.89 -9.81
N ARG A 193 17.79 11.44 -9.52
CA ARG A 193 18.82 10.73 -8.74
C ARG A 193 18.35 10.44 -7.32
N GLN A 194 17.71 11.40 -6.66
CA GLN A 194 17.18 11.22 -5.31
C GLN A 194 16.00 10.25 -5.28
N THR A 195 15.13 10.22 -6.30
CA THR A 195 14.09 9.20 -6.42
C THR A 195 14.68 7.79 -6.50
N VAL A 196 15.74 7.61 -7.30
CA VAL A 196 16.47 6.32 -7.39
C VAL A 196 17.04 5.94 -6.02
N LEU A 197 17.63 6.87 -5.29
CA LEU A 197 18.16 6.60 -3.96
C LEU A 197 17.07 6.33 -2.92
N GLY A 198 15.93 7.01 -2.98
CA GLY A 198 14.76 6.70 -2.14
C GLY A 198 14.27 5.27 -2.36
N ALA A 199 14.07 4.87 -3.62
CA ALA A 199 13.69 3.50 -3.97
C ALA A 199 14.75 2.47 -3.52
N LEU A 200 16.04 2.80 -3.63
CA LEU A 200 17.11 1.95 -3.11
C LEU A 200 17.01 1.77 -1.60
N LEU A 201 16.77 2.85 -0.84
CA LEU A 201 16.67 2.79 0.62
C LEU A 201 15.51 1.90 1.06
N VAL A 202 14.34 2.06 0.44
CA VAL A 202 13.16 1.20 0.70
C VAL A 202 13.48 -0.27 0.43
N ARG A 203 14.15 -0.58 -0.68
CA ARG A 203 14.49 -1.98 -1.00
C ARG A 203 15.55 -2.56 -0.06
N LEU A 204 16.49 -1.76 0.42
CA LEU A 204 17.46 -2.19 1.43
C LEU A 204 16.78 -2.46 2.79
N SER A 205 15.80 -1.64 3.17
CA SER A 205 15.05 -1.84 4.42
C SER A 205 14.12 -3.05 4.39
N GLU A 206 13.37 -3.24 3.30
CA GLU A 206 12.52 -4.43 3.12
C GLU A 206 13.31 -5.75 3.10
N ARG A 207 14.57 -5.69 2.69
CA ARG A 207 15.50 -6.83 2.74
C ARG A 207 16.13 -7.04 4.10
N GLN A 208 15.92 -6.13 5.05
CA GLN A 208 16.52 -6.13 6.38
C GLN A 208 18.05 -6.26 6.29
N GLU A 209 18.66 -5.53 5.36
CA GLU A 209 20.11 -5.48 5.22
C GLU A 209 20.78 -4.96 6.50
N THR A 210 22.04 -5.33 6.73
CA THR A 210 22.78 -4.82 7.88
C THR A 210 23.09 -3.33 7.73
N VAL A 211 23.34 -2.61 8.84
CA VAL A 211 23.66 -1.17 8.81
C VAL A 211 24.89 -0.82 7.96
N ALA A 212 25.75 -1.79 7.63
CA ALA A 212 26.94 -1.61 6.82
C ALA A 212 26.67 -1.03 5.41
N VAL A 213 25.46 -1.17 4.88
CA VAL A 213 25.07 -0.59 3.58
C VAL A 213 24.78 0.91 3.65
N LEU A 214 24.35 1.40 4.81
CA LEU A 214 23.88 2.77 4.99
C LEU A 214 24.97 3.82 4.70
N PRO A 215 26.24 3.66 5.14
CA PRO A 215 27.30 4.60 4.78
C PRO A 215 27.53 4.73 3.27
N ARG A 216 27.35 3.66 2.48
CA ARG A 216 27.46 3.73 1.02
C ARG A 216 26.30 4.53 0.44
N TRP A 217 25.08 4.26 0.91
CA TRP A 217 23.88 4.98 0.48
C TRP A 217 23.97 6.49 0.79
N LEU A 218 24.39 6.85 2.01
CA LEU A 218 24.59 8.23 2.45
C LEU A 218 25.63 8.98 1.61
N ARG A 219 26.73 8.32 1.21
CA ARG A 219 27.70 8.92 0.28
C ARG A 219 27.12 9.19 -1.11
N LEU A 220 26.29 8.27 -1.62
CA LEU A 220 25.61 8.47 -2.90
C LEU A 220 24.62 9.64 -2.82
N TRP A 221 23.87 9.74 -1.72
CA TRP A 221 22.97 10.86 -1.49
C TRP A 221 23.69 12.19 -1.51
N ARG A 222 24.82 12.31 -0.80
CA ARG A 222 25.65 13.52 -0.81
C ARG A 222 26.06 13.95 -2.21
N GLY A 223 26.32 12.99 -3.10
CA GLY A 223 26.65 13.26 -4.50
C GLY A 223 25.47 13.82 -5.33
N THR A 224 24.26 13.81 -4.79
CA THR A 224 23.08 14.44 -5.40
C THR A 224 22.88 15.88 -4.95
N ASP A 225 23.38 16.25 -3.77
CA ASP A 225 23.19 17.58 -3.22
C ASP A 225 23.99 18.64 -3.98
N ALA A 226 23.37 19.79 -4.21
CA ALA A 226 24.03 20.93 -4.83
C ALA A 226 25.07 21.56 -3.89
N ASP A 227 24.79 21.52 -2.58
CA ASP A 227 25.69 21.96 -1.51
C ASP A 227 26.24 20.73 -0.77
N ALA A 228 27.53 20.46 -0.94
CA ALA A 228 28.21 19.36 -0.28
C ALA A 228 28.28 19.50 1.26
N THR A 229 27.95 20.68 1.79
CA THR A 229 27.89 20.97 3.23
C THR A 229 26.48 20.86 3.81
N ALA A 230 25.47 20.53 2.99
CA ALA A 230 24.12 20.29 3.45
C ALA A 230 24.09 19.19 4.52
N ARG A 231 23.52 19.53 5.68
CA ARG A 231 23.47 18.64 6.84
C ARG A 231 22.17 17.84 6.92
N ALA A 232 21.04 18.38 6.46
CA ALA A 232 19.79 17.62 6.39
C ALA A 232 19.67 16.88 5.06
N LEU A 233 19.06 15.69 5.07
CA LEU A 233 18.68 15.00 3.84
C LEU A 233 17.35 15.56 3.34
N GLU A 234 17.37 16.28 2.22
CA GLU A 234 16.18 16.89 1.64
C GLU A 234 15.99 16.47 0.19
N PHE A 235 14.77 16.11 -0.19
CA PHE A 235 14.40 15.91 -1.59
C PHE A 235 14.35 17.26 -2.32
N ALA A 236 14.92 17.29 -3.52
CA ALA A 236 14.79 18.38 -4.46
C ALA A 236 13.33 18.51 -4.95
N GLN A 237 12.91 19.75 -5.19
CA GLN A 237 11.58 20.10 -5.65
C GLN A 237 11.62 20.60 -7.10
N PRO A 238 10.58 20.34 -7.93
CA PRO A 238 9.37 19.58 -7.63
C PRO A 238 9.59 18.05 -7.63
N ARG A 239 8.89 17.33 -6.76
CA ARG A 239 8.92 15.85 -6.74
C ARG A 239 8.11 15.26 -7.90
N GLU A 240 8.69 14.29 -8.61
CA GLU A 240 7.96 13.50 -9.60
C GLU A 240 7.17 12.38 -8.88
N ALA A 241 5.92 12.66 -8.46
CA ALA A 241 5.09 11.77 -7.64
C ALA A 241 4.89 10.35 -8.21
N GLN A 242 4.99 10.18 -9.53
CA GLN A 242 4.79 8.89 -10.22
C GLN A 242 6.10 8.15 -10.50
N SER A 243 7.25 8.72 -10.16
CA SER A 243 8.57 8.25 -10.62
C SER A 243 9.14 7.06 -9.83
N ALA A 244 8.53 6.65 -8.71
CA ALA A 244 9.03 5.59 -7.82
C ALA A 244 8.11 4.35 -7.66
N GLY A 245 6.88 4.38 -8.18
CA GLY A 245 5.90 3.29 -7.99
C GLY A 245 5.61 3.01 -6.51
N ASP A 246 5.53 1.74 -6.14
CA ASP A 246 5.26 1.30 -4.75
C ASP A 246 6.37 1.70 -3.75
N CYS A 247 7.56 2.08 -4.22
CA CYS A 247 8.65 2.57 -3.37
C CYS A 247 8.64 4.11 -3.24
N PHE A 248 7.51 4.77 -3.52
CA PHE A 248 7.40 6.21 -3.41
C PHE A 248 7.50 6.68 -1.97
N LEU A 249 8.34 7.71 -1.76
CA LEU A 249 8.48 8.41 -0.49
C LEU A 249 7.83 9.79 -0.62
N GLU A 250 6.86 10.05 0.24
CA GLU A 250 6.04 11.27 0.17
C GLU A 250 6.85 12.48 0.58
N ASN A 251 7.76 12.34 1.56
CA ASN A 251 8.52 13.46 2.11
C ASN A 251 9.90 13.05 2.68
N ASP A 252 10.70 14.07 3.03
CA ASP A 252 12.07 13.90 3.54
C ASP A 252 12.09 13.20 4.92
N THR A 253 10.98 13.27 5.64
CA THR A 253 10.81 12.64 6.95
C THR A 253 10.72 11.11 6.82
N ASP A 254 10.24 10.60 5.68
CA ASP A 254 10.22 9.17 5.37
C ASP A 254 11.63 8.55 5.32
N LEU A 255 12.64 9.30 4.87
CA LEU A 255 14.03 8.82 4.85
C LEU A 255 14.54 8.57 6.27
N ALA A 256 14.32 9.54 7.16
CA ALA A 256 14.71 9.43 8.56
C ALA A 256 13.93 8.31 9.26
N ARG A 257 12.63 8.17 8.97
CA ARG A 257 11.78 7.08 9.47
C ARG A 257 12.30 5.72 9.06
N ILE A 258 12.59 5.50 7.78
CA ILE A 258 13.11 4.21 7.30
C ILE A 258 14.41 3.86 8.03
N VAL A 259 15.33 4.81 8.19
CA VAL A 259 16.60 4.55 8.91
C VAL A 259 16.36 4.23 10.39
N ALA A 260 15.52 5.01 11.05
CA ALA A 260 15.17 4.86 12.46
C ALA A 260 14.45 3.53 12.74
N ASP A 261 13.57 3.10 11.86
CA ASP A 261 12.77 1.87 12.02
C ASP A 261 13.54 0.61 11.60
N THR A 262 14.48 0.71 10.65
CA THR A 262 15.22 -0.45 10.15
C THR A 262 16.47 -0.75 10.96
N TRP A 263 17.29 0.28 11.26
CA TRP A 263 18.61 0.11 11.88
C TRP A 263 18.73 0.76 13.25
N HIS A 264 17.69 1.45 13.73
CA HIS A 264 17.61 1.99 15.09
C HIS A 264 18.86 2.82 15.47
N ASP A 265 19.40 2.60 16.67
CA ASP A 265 20.58 3.30 17.20
C ASP A 265 21.82 3.22 16.30
N GLU A 266 22.00 2.12 15.56
CA GLU A 266 23.13 1.98 14.64
C GLU A 266 22.93 2.84 13.40
N GLY A 267 21.71 2.86 12.86
CA GLY A 267 21.32 3.70 11.73
C GLY A 267 21.51 5.18 12.04
N LEU A 268 21.01 5.62 13.20
CA LEU A 268 21.15 7.00 13.68
C LEU A 268 22.62 7.39 13.84
N ARG A 269 23.42 6.55 14.49
CA ARG A 269 24.86 6.81 14.65
C ARG A 269 25.59 6.85 13.32
N ALA A 270 25.27 5.96 12.37
CA ALA A 270 25.86 5.96 11.04
C ALA A 270 25.48 7.22 10.24
N TRP A 271 24.24 7.69 10.36
CA TRP A 271 23.76 8.95 9.79
C TRP A 271 24.56 10.15 10.31
N ILE A 272 24.68 10.25 11.64
CA ILE A 272 25.43 11.31 12.31
C ILE A 272 26.92 11.24 11.97
N ALA A 273 27.52 10.04 12.00
CA ALA A 273 28.92 9.83 11.67
C ALA A 273 29.24 10.17 10.21
N ALA A 274 28.27 10.05 9.30
CA ALA A 274 28.42 10.52 7.94
C ALA A 274 28.45 12.05 7.83
N GLY A 275 28.10 12.80 8.89
CA GLY A 275 28.06 14.26 8.93
C GLY A 275 26.68 14.85 8.62
N TYR A 276 25.63 14.02 8.63
CA TYR A 276 24.26 14.49 8.49
C TYR A 276 23.63 14.76 9.86
N ASP A 277 22.70 15.70 9.87
CA ASP A 277 21.87 16.10 10.99
C ASP A 277 20.39 15.86 10.63
N PHE A 278 19.49 16.23 11.53
CA PHE A 278 18.05 16.09 11.35
C PHE A 278 17.39 17.47 11.25
N SER A 279 16.53 17.65 10.25
CA SER A 279 15.63 18.80 10.24
C SER A 279 14.64 18.74 11.41
N SER A 280 13.94 19.84 11.70
CA SER A 280 12.92 19.90 12.76
C SER A 280 11.76 18.91 12.53
N GLU A 281 11.52 18.50 11.29
CA GLU A 281 10.50 17.51 10.92
C GLU A 281 11.04 16.07 10.97
N GLN A 282 12.35 15.87 10.75
CA GLN A 282 13.00 14.56 10.83
C GLN A 282 13.35 14.16 12.27
N ALA A 283 13.69 15.12 13.14
CA ALA A 283 14.13 14.87 14.50
C ALA A 283 13.15 14.02 15.34
N PRO A 284 11.81 14.19 15.25
CA PRO A 284 10.87 13.32 15.96
C PRO A 284 10.95 11.85 15.54
N LEU A 285 11.16 11.58 14.24
CA LEU A 285 11.27 10.23 13.69
C LEU A 285 12.60 9.60 14.06
N ALA A 286 13.68 10.39 14.05
CA ALA A 286 14.97 9.96 14.57
C ALA A 286 14.87 9.55 16.05
N LEU A 287 14.16 10.33 16.87
CA LEU A 287 13.92 10.03 18.27
C LEU A 287 13.11 8.74 18.46
N ASP A 288 12.13 8.47 17.61
CA ASP A 288 11.32 7.24 17.71
C ASP A 288 12.10 5.95 17.41
N GLY A 289 13.21 6.06 16.69
CA GLY A 289 14.15 4.98 16.40
C GLY A 289 15.10 4.63 17.55
N VAL A 290 15.24 5.49 18.55
CA VAL A 290 16.17 5.30 19.66
C VAL A 290 15.74 4.11 20.54
N ARG A 291 16.70 3.25 20.88
CA ARG A 291 16.54 2.02 21.67
C ARG A 291 17.37 2.00 22.95
N SER A 292 18.38 2.84 23.05
CA SER A 292 19.25 2.92 24.22
C SER A 292 19.56 4.37 24.62
N GLN A 293 19.98 4.55 25.87
CA GLN A 293 20.44 5.86 26.34
C GLN A 293 21.63 6.37 25.51
N ALA A 294 22.54 5.49 25.09
CA ALA A 294 23.68 5.88 24.24
C ALA A 294 23.21 6.44 22.88
N GLY A 295 22.14 5.89 22.30
CA GLY A 295 21.51 6.43 21.10
C GLY A 295 20.90 7.82 21.34
N LEU A 296 20.24 8.02 22.49
CA LEU A 296 19.68 9.32 22.88
C LEU A 296 20.78 10.38 23.07
N ASP A 297 21.86 10.03 23.76
CA ASP A 297 23.00 10.90 24.01
C ASP A 297 23.71 11.27 22.69
N ALA A 298 23.81 10.32 21.75
CA ALA A 298 24.33 10.58 20.41
C ALA A 298 23.45 11.56 19.61
N LEU A 299 22.12 11.43 19.71
CA LEU A 299 21.19 12.35 19.07
C LEU A 299 21.27 13.75 19.69
N ALA A 300 21.38 13.85 21.02
CA ALA A 300 21.55 15.13 21.71
C ALA A 300 22.86 15.84 21.31
N ALA A 301 23.91 15.07 21.00
CA ALA A 301 25.20 15.61 20.58
C ALA A 301 25.20 16.27 19.19
N THR A 302 24.15 16.09 18.37
CA THR A 302 24.05 16.75 17.06
C THR A 302 23.68 18.23 17.17
N GLY A 303 23.33 18.72 18.37
CA GLY A 303 22.92 20.10 18.61
C GLY A 303 21.40 20.30 18.55
N LEU A 304 20.62 19.21 18.47
CA LEU A 304 19.17 19.25 18.60
C LEU A 304 18.73 19.72 19.98
N GLU A 305 17.75 20.63 20.02
CA GLU A 305 17.12 21.04 21.27
C GLU A 305 16.19 19.93 21.77
N MET A 306 16.73 19.04 22.61
CA MET A 306 16.01 17.87 23.10
C MET A 306 14.76 18.22 23.92
N GLY A 307 14.79 19.27 24.75
CA GLY A 307 13.64 19.66 25.57
C GLY A 307 12.37 19.93 24.74
N PRO A 308 12.41 20.88 23.78
CA PRO A 308 11.30 21.10 22.84
C PRO A 308 10.90 19.84 22.06
N LEU A 309 11.88 19.02 21.64
CA LEU A 309 11.61 17.79 20.91
C LEU A 309 10.84 16.76 21.75
N MET A 310 11.19 16.61 23.03
CA MET A 310 10.51 15.73 23.99
C MET A 310 9.07 16.17 24.27
N LEU A 311 8.83 17.49 24.22
CA LEU A 311 7.53 18.10 24.51
C LEU A 311 6.62 18.25 23.27
N ARG A 312 7.13 17.95 22.08
CA ARG A 312 6.35 18.03 20.85
C ARG A 312 5.34 16.87 20.82
N ALA A 313 4.06 17.22 20.90
CA ALA A 313 2.97 16.27 20.73
C ALA A 313 2.55 16.21 19.26
N ASP A 314 2.37 15.01 18.74
CA ASP A 314 1.71 14.74 17.46
C ASP A 314 0.41 13.97 17.68
N SER A 315 -0.17 13.44 16.60
CA SER A 315 -1.38 12.63 16.67
C SER A 315 -1.23 11.37 17.52
N HIS A 316 -0.01 10.92 17.85
CA HIS A 316 0.28 9.73 18.65
C HIS A 316 0.80 10.06 20.06
N GLY A 317 0.86 11.34 20.43
CA GLY A 317 1.31 11.82 21.74
C GLY A 317 2.71 12.43 21.72
N ASP A 318 3.25 12.73 22.90
CA ASP A 318 4.63 13.19 23.04
C ASP A 318 5.63 12.02 23.04
N ALA A 319 6.92 12.34 23.02
CA ALA A 319 7.98 11.34 22.86
C ALA A 319 7.96 10.25 23.95
N LEU A 320 7.67 10.64 25.20
CA LEU A 320 7.64 9.68 26.32
C LEU A 320 6.39 8.82 26.27
N ASN A 321 5.23 9.34 25.87
CA ASN A 321 4.03 8.52 25.73
C ASN A 321 4.14 7.54 24.54
N ARG A 322 4.74 7.96 23.42
CA ARG A 322 5.06 7.06 22.30
C ARG A 322 6.07 5.97 22.67
N LEU A 323 7.04 6.28 23.53
CA LEU A 323 7.94 5.29 24.10
C LEU A 323 7.18 4.33 25.02
N ALA A 324 6.41 4.86 25.98
CA ALA A 324 5.64 4.07 26.95
C ALA A 324 4.69 3.06 26.28
N THR A 325 4.08 3.44 25.15
CA THR A 325 3.21 2.56 24.35
C THR A 325 3.96 1.33 23.83
N ARG A 326 5.23 1.49 23.44
CA ARG A 326 6.03 0.43 22.80
C ARG A 326 6.87 -0.37 23.79
N LEU A 327 7.12 0.16 25.00
CA LEU A 327 7.98 -0.47 26.01
C LEU A 327 7.59 -1.90 26.39
N PRO A 328 6.30 -2.25 26.64
CA PRO A 328 5.93 -3.60 27.07
C PRO A 328 6.31 -4.68 26.06
N GLN A 329 6.08 -4.43 24.76
CA GLN A 329 6.51 -5.33 23.70
C GLN A 329 8.04 -5.35 23.57
N ARG A 330 8.70 -4.17 23.58
CA ARG A 330 10.17 -4.09 23.50
C ARG A 330 10.86 -4.82 24.65
N LEU A 331 10.28 -4.83 25.85
CA LEU A 331 10.81 -5.57 27.00
C LEU A 331 10.78 -7.08 26.79
N ASP A 332 9.79 -7.58 26.06
CA ASP A 332 9.64 -9.01 25.78
C ASP A 332 10.57 -9.44 24.63
N ASP A 333 10.81 -8.56 23.66
CA ASP A 333 11.64 -8.82 22.48
C ASP A 333 13.14 -8.52 22.68
N SER A 334 13.54 -7.95 23.82
CA SER A 334 14.92 -7.43 24.03
C SER A 334 15.84 -8.42 24.74
N ASP A 335 17.05 -8.57 24.21
CA ASP A 335 18.18 -9.27 24.86
C ASP A 335 18.83 -8.45 25.99
N ALA A 336 18.55 -7.14 26.06
CA ALA A 336 19.06 -6.21 27.08
C ALA A 336 17.93 -5.32 27.65
N PRO A 337 16.99 -5.86 28.44
CA PRO A 337 15.85 -5.11 28.97
C PRO A 337 16.24 -3.89 29.82
N GLU A 338 17.37 -3.95 30.52
CA GLU A 338 17.89 -2.86 31.35
C GLU A 338 18.17 -1.57 30.56
N ALA A 339 18.58 -1.69 29.30
CA ALA A 339 18.84 -0.53 28.43
C ALA A 339 17.56 0.27 28.13
N LEU A 340 16.39 -0.38 28.15
CA LEU A 340 15.09 0.28 28.00
C LEU A 340 14.71 1.08 29.25
N ALA A 341 15.11 0.61 30.44
CA ALA A 341 14.92 1.37 31.67
C ALA A 341 15.83 2.61 31.71
N ASP A 342 17.11 2.45 31.31
CA ASP A 342 18.04 3.57 31.16
C ASP A 342 17.54 4.60 30.13
N LEU A 343 16.92 4.13 29.05
CA LEU A 343 16.31 4.99 28.03
C LEU A 343 15.20 5.87 28.61
N VAL A 344 14.30 5.30 29.43
CA VAL A 344 13.23 6.07 30.09
C VAL A 344 13.81 7.16 31.00
N ASP A 345 14.80 6.81 31.82
CA ASP A 345 15.49 7.76 32.68
C ASP A 345 16.22 8.84 31.85
N GLY A 346 16.73 8.48 30.67
CA GLY A 346 17.30 9.40 29.68
C GLY A 346 16.27 10.39 29.14
N TYR A 347 15.07 9.94 28.75
CA TYR A 347 14.00 10.81 28.26
C TYR A 347 13.58 11.83 29.31
N LEU A 348 13.44 11.40 30.57
CA LEU A 348 13.11 12.29 31.68
C LEU A 348 14.18 13.35 31.91
N ARG A 349 15.47 12.97 31.88
CA ARG A 349 16.59 13.93 31.97
C ARG A 349 16.64 14.89 30.79
N ALA A 350 16.25 14.44 29.60
CA ALA A 350 16.19 15.25 28.39
C ALA A 350 14.99 16.24 28.37
N GLY A 351 14.13 16.22 29.39
CA GLY A 351 13.02 17.18 29.55
C GLY A 351 11.64 16.62 29.23
N ALA A 352 11.49 15.30 29.05
CA ALA A 352 10.19 14.68 28.93
C ALA A 352 9.36 14.84 30.22
N ARG A 353 8.04 14.88 30.09
CA ARG A 353 7.11 15.16 31.19
C ARG A 353 6.20 13.98 31.47
N LEU A 354 5.99 13.70 32.76
CA LEU A 354 5.13 12.62 33.23
C LEU A 354 3.66 13.01 33.33
N ASP A 355 3.37 14.31 33.45
CA ASP A 355 2.02 14.85 33.65
C ASP A 355 1.26 15.11 32.35
N ARG A 356 1.91 14.89 31.20
CA ARG A 356 1.28 15.06 29.90
C ARG A 356 0.56 13.79 29.46
N ALA A 357 -0.76 13.88 29.38
CA ALA A 357 -1.58 12.82 28.80
C ALA A 357 -1.65 12.95 27.28
N ALA A 358 -1.49 11.83 26.56
CA ALA A 358 -1.98 11.71 25.19
C ALA A 358 -3.19 10.77 25.20
N PHE A 359 -4.23 11.12 24.45
CA PHE A 359 -5.50 10.38 24.44
C PHE A 359 -6.11 10.15 25.84
N GLY A 360 -5.87 11.07 26.78
CA GLY A 360 -6.36 10.96 28.15
C GLY A 360 -5.58 9.99 29.04
N LYS A 361 -4.45 9.42 28.58
CA LYS A 361 -3.56 8.57 29.40
C LYS A 361 -2.16 9.17 29.52
N THR A 362 -1.67 9.22 30.75
CA THR A 362 -0.28 9.55 31.11
C THR A 362 0.68 8.43 30.71
N PRO A 363 2.00 8.70 30.57
CA PRO A 363 2.98 7.65 30.26
C PRO A 363 2.97 6.48 31.26
N CYS A 364 2.69 6.74 32.54
CA CYS A 364 2.49 5.70 33.55
C CYS A 364 1.30 4.79 33.22
N GLU A 365 0.14 5.38 32.94
CA GLU A 365 -1.09 4.63 32.59
C GLU A 365 -0.87 3.79 31.34
N THR A 366 -0.31 4.41 30.29
CA THR A 366 0.00 3.73 29.04
C THR A 366 0.90 2.52 29.24
N PHE A 367 1.97 2.67 30.03
CA PHE A 367 2.89 1.55 30.31
C PHE A 367 2.21 0.44 31.13
N VAL A 368 1.48 0.79 32.18
CA VAL A 368 0.79 -0.19 33.06
C VAL A 368 -0.29 -0.97 32.30
N ASP A 369 -1.06 -0.30 31.45
CA ASP A 369 -2.08 -0.94 30.62
C ASP A 369 -1.45 -1.85 29.58
N GLY A 370 -0.37 -1.40 28.93
CA GLY A 370 0.37 -2.20 27.95
C GLY A 370 1.07 -3.42 28.57
N GLU A 371 1.61 -3.30 29.79
CA GLU A 371 2.13 -4.45 30.55
C GLU A 371 1.03 -5.47 30.88
N ARG A 372 -0.16 -5.01 31.26
CA ARG A 372 -1.32 -5.89 31.52
C ARG A 372 -1.77 -6.59 30.24
N TYR A 373 -1.85 -5.85 29.13
CA TYR A 373 -2.18 -6.43 27.83
C TYR A 373 -1.14 -7.48 27.42
N GLN A 374 0.15 -7.18 27.55
CA GLN A 374 1.20 -8.13 27.20
C GLN A 374 1.20 -9.39 28.06
N ALA A 375 0.96 -9.24 29.36
CA ALA A 375 0.82 -10.39 30.25
C ALA A 375 -0.30 -11.37 29.81
N ASN A 376 -1.35 -10.88 29.14
CA ASN A 376 -2.45 -11.72 28.66
C ASN A 376 -2.13 -12.49 27.36
N ILE A 377 -1.20 -11.99 26.53
CA ILE A 377 -0.85 -12.64 25.25
C ILE A 377 0.48 -13.38 25.31
N ARG A 378 1.28 -13.18 26.37
CA ARG A 378 2.55 -13.88 26.56
C ARG A 378 2.31 -15.36 26.88
N ASN A 379 2.98 -16.22 26.13
CA ASN A 379 2.89 -17.69 26.29
C ASN A 379 3.92 -18.27 27.27
N ALA A 380 4.88 -17.48 27.74
CA ALA A 380 6.00 -17.93 28.58
C ALA A 380 6.20 -17.04 29.82
N THR A 381 6.74 -17.61 30.89
CA THR A 381 7.13 -16.86 32.09
C THR A 381 8.27 -15.90 31.75
N PRO A 382 8.16 -14.60 32.10
CA PRO A 382 9.22 -13.63 31.82
C PRO A 382 10.53 -13.95 32.54
N ALA A 383 11.64 -13.62 31.89
CA ALA A 383 12.96 -13.72 32.50
C ALA A 383 13.13 -12.69 33.65
N PRO A 384 13.90 -12.99 34.70
CA PRO A 384 14.10 -12.06 35.83
C PRO A 384 14.65 -10.69 35.43
N ALA A 385 15.53 -10.64 34.41
CA ALA A 385 16.07 -9.38 33.90
C ALA A 385 14.98 -8.46 33.32
N ARG A 386 14.01 -9.05 32.60
CA ARG A 386 12.87 -8.34 32.04
C ARG A 386 11.96 -7.81 33.15
N GLU A 387 11.68 -8.61 34.19
CA GLU A 387 10.87 -8.17 35.33
C GLU A 387 11.53 -7.02 36.09
N ALA A 388 12.83 -7.12 36.35
CA ALA A 388 13.60 -6.07 37.00
C ALA A 388 13.57 -4.75 36.21
N ALA A 389 13.73 -4.81 34.88
CA ALA A 389 13.65 -3.64 34.01
C ALA A 389 12.24 -3.03 34.00
N ALA A 390 11.19 -3.85 33.88
CA ALA A 390 9.80 -3.39 33.92
C ALA A 390 9.47 -2.70 35.25
N GLN A 391 9.93 -3.24 36.37
CA GLN A 391 9.75 -2.64 37.69
C GLN A 391 10.47 -1.29 37.80
N ARG A 392 11.69 -1.18 37.26
CA ARG A 392 12.42 0.09 37.24
C ARG A 392 11.72 1.14 36.38
N ILE A 393 11.27 0.78 35.18
CA ILE A 393 10.48 1.66 34.30
C ILE A 393 9.23 2.16 35.03
N ARG A 394 8.51 1.25 35.71
CA ARG A 394 7.33 1.62 36.48
C ARG A 394 7.64 2.63 37.58
N LEU A 395 8.75 2.48 38.30
CA LEU A 395 9.17 3.42 39.33
C LEU A 395 9.50 4.80 38.75
N SER A 396 10.12 4.85 37.58
CA SER A 396 10.45 6.12 36.89
C SER A 396 9.22 6.82 36.33
N LEU A 397 8.25 6.07 35.79
CA LEU A 397 7.07 6.64 35.15
C LEU A 397 5.94 7.00 36.14
N CYS A 398 5.83 6.29 37.27
CA CYS A 398 4.68 6.40 38.18
C CYS A 398 5.06 7.01 39.54
N PRO A 399 5.28 8.34 39.62
CA PRO A 399 5.60 9.00 40.88
C PRO A 399 4.43 8.81 41.87
N GLN A 400 4.76 8.40 43.10
CA GLN A 400 3.87 7.99 44.22
C GLN A 400 3.55 6.49 44.34
N GLY A 401 4.00 5.61 43.44
CA GLY A 401 3.80 4.15 43.58
C GLY A 401 2.33 3.71 43.56
N ARG A 402 1.40 4.63 43.34
CA ARG A 402 -0.01 4.34 43.13
C ARG A 402 -0.21 4.15 41.63
N PRO A 403 -0.77 3.02 41.17
CA PRO A 403 -1.35 3.00 39.84
C PRO A 403 -2.39 4.14 39.81
N PRO A 404 -2.30 5.07 38.86
CA PRO A 404 -3.32 6.10 38.71
C PRO A 404 -4.69 5.42 38.55
N VAL A 405 -5.68 5.99 39.23
CA VAL A 405 -7.07 5.60 39.04
C VAL A 405 -7.39 5.94 37.60
N ALA A 406 -7.76 4.94 36.79
CA ALA A 406 -8.12 5.15 35.40
C ALA A 406 -9.11 6.32 35.33
N THR A 407 -8.67 7.48 34.85
CA THR A 407 -9.61 8.52 34.47
C THR A 407 -10.33 7.94 33.28
N SER A 408 -11.60 7.58 33.46
CA SER A 408 -12.45 6.99 32.44
C SER A 408 -12.44 7.85 31.18
N SER A 409 -11.49 7.57 30.30
CA SER A 409 -11.49 8.11 28.96
C SER A 409 -12.58 7.37 28.20
N SER A 410 -13.27 8.07 27.30
CA SER A 410 -14.32 7.49 26.45
C SER A 410 -13.87 6.22 25.70
N THR A 411 -12.55 6.04 25.55
CA THR A 411 -11.92 4.86 24.96
C THR A 411 -12.03 3.62 25.85
N ASP A 412 -11.87 3.74 27.17
CA ASP A 412 -12.04 2.59 28.09
C ASP A 412 -13.52 2.19 28.18
N ALA A 413 -14.44 3.17 28.18
CA ALA A 413 -15.88 2.89 28.07
C ALA A 413 -16.27 2.28 26.71
N HIS A 414 -15.52 2.54 25.65
CA HIS A 414 -15.74 1.95 24.33
C HIS A 414 -15.14 0.54 24.25
N GLN A 415 -13.94 0.33 24.80
CA GLN A 415 -13.28 -0.96 24.89
C GLN A 415 -14.06 -1.91 25.82
N ASP A 416 -14.56 -1.42 26.94
CA ASP A 416 -15.43 -2.17 27.85
C ASP A 416 -16.78 -2.52 27.20
N ARG A 417 -17.33 -1.64 26.36
CA ARG A 417 -18.52 -1.96 25.55
C ARG A 417 -18.22 -2.99 24.47
N LEU A 418 -17.05 -2.92 23.83
CA LEU A 418 -16.61 -3.90 22.83
C LEU A 418 -16.38 -5.26 23.47
N ASN A 419 -15.70 -5.30 24.61
CA ASN A 419 -15.48 -6.54 25.37
C ASN A 419 -16.81 -7.11 25.89
N ALA A 420 -17.71 -6.27 26.40
CA ALA A 420 -19.05 -6.70 26.82
C ALA A 420 -19.92 -7.19 25.64
N ALA A 421 -19.78 -6.58 24.46
CA ALA A 421 -20.47 -7.02 23.24
C ALA A 421 -19.91 -8.34 22.71
N VAL A 422 -18.58 -8.55 22.77
CA VAL A 422 -17.94 -9.82 22.41
C VAL A 422 -18.35 -10.91 23.40
N GLU A 423 -18.40 -10.63 24.70
CA GLU A 423 -18.90 -11.58 25.69
C GLU A 423 -20.39 -11.89 25.51
N ALA A 424 -21.21 -10.90 25.16
CA ALA A 424 -22.63 -11.11 24.86
C ALA A 424 -22.82 -12.00 23.62
N ALA A 425 -22.07 -11.74 22.54
CA ALA A 425 -22.07 -12.57 21.34
C ALA A 425 -21.56 -13.99 21.60
N GLN A 426 -20.59 -14.16 22.50
CA GLN A 426 -20.12 -15.49 22.92
C GLN A 426 -21.13 -16.24 23.81
N ARG A 427 -21.99 -15.53 24.55
CA ARG A 427 -23.10 -16.13 25.29
C ARG A 427 -24.25 -16.53 24.37
N GLU A 428 -24.60 -15.70 23.39
CA GLU A 428 -25.58 -16.07 22.36
C GLU A 428 -25.09 -17.25 21.50
N GLY A 429 -23.81 -17.27 21.12
CA GLY A 429 -23.21 -18.39 20.38
C GLY A 429 -23.06 -19.69 21.19
N ARG A 430 -23.22 -19.65 22.52
CA ARG A 430 -23.29 -20.85 23.39
C ARG A 430 -24.73 -21.24 23.78
N GLY A 431 -25.73 -20.44 23.40
CA GLY A 431 -27.13 -20.62 23.79
C GLY A 431 -27.98 -21.45 22.83
N GLU A 432 -27.53 -21.70 21.60
CA GLU A 432 -28.24 -22.55 20.63
C GLU A 432 -27.63 -23.96 20.62
N GLY A 433 -27.91 -24.73 21.66
CA GLY A 433 -27.39 -26.10 21.78
C GLY A 433 -27.88 -26.79 23.04
N GLY A 434 -29.18 -26.75 23.29
CA GLY A 434 -29.79 -27.39 24.45
C GLY A 434 -31.30 -27.48 24.28
N GLU A 435 -31.73 -28.37 23.37
CA GLU A 435 -33.02 -29.03 23.51
C GLU A 435 -33.11 -29.60 24.93
N ASP A 436 -34.10 -29.17 25.70
CA ASP A 436 -34.63 -30.02 26.75
C ASP A 436 -36.16 -30.05 26.67
N SER A 437 -36.59 -31.14 26.03
CA SER A 437 -37.73 -31.96 26.40
C SER A 437 -38.39 -31.68 27.76
N GLY A 438 -39.72 -31.58 27.71
CA GLY A 438 -40.54 -32.51 28.51
C GLY A 438 -40.93 -32.07 29.92
N ASP A 439 -42.19 -31.61 29.99
CA ASP A 439 -43.20 -32.03 30.96
C ASP A 439 -43.07 -31.68 32.46
N THR A 440 -43.99 -30.77 32.83
CA THR A 440 -44.95 -30.83 33.95
C THR A 440 -44.47 -31.01 35.39
N ASP A 441 -44.55 -29.90 36.13
CA ASP A 441 -45.04 -29.83 37.52
C ASP A 441 -46.51 -30.35 37.57
N PRO A 442 -47.06 -30.89 38.69
CA PRO A 442 -47.16 -30.13 39.92
C PRO A 442 -46.90 -30.90 41.24
N THR A 443 -46.21 -30.19 42.13
CA THR A 443 -46.45 -30.05 43.58
C THR A 443 -47.86 -30.44 44.10
N PRO A 444 -48.00 -30.69 45.41
CA PRO A 444 -49.19 -30.23 46.14
C PRO A 444 -49.10 -28.76 46.56
#